data_AF-A0A645DZ11-F1
#
_entry.id   AF-A0A645DZ11-F1
#
_cell.length_a   1.000
_cell.length_b   1.000
_cell.length_c   1.000
_cell.angle_alpha   90.00
_cell.angle_beta   90.00
_cell.angle_gamma   90.00
#
_symmetry.space_group_name_H-M   'P 1'
#
loop_
_entity.id
_entity.type
_entity.pdbx_description
1 polymer ?
#
loop_
_entity_poly.entity_id
_entity_poly.type
_entity_poly.pdbx_seq_one_letter_code
_entity_poly.pdbx_strand_id
1 'polypeptide(L)' 'MEFHHQVKHVRTTLQLSQKQLADALHVSFATINRWENAKVLPSPLAQRMFYDFCESNFIQEAFLKQL' A
#
# COMPACT_ATOMS: atom_id res chain seq x y z
N MET A 1 -8.02 3.13 -11.20
CA MET A 1 -6.96 4.10 -10.87
C MET A 1 -5.70 3.33 -10.44
N GLU A 2 -4.56 4.01 -10.33
CA GLU A 2 -3.24 3.39 -10.25
C GLU A 2 -2.84 2.99 -8.81
N PHE A 3 -2.24 1.80 -8.64
CA PHE A 3 -1.87 1.24 -7.32
C PHE A 3 -1.02 2.19 -6.46
N HIS A 4 -0.14 3.00 -7.07
CA HIS A 4 0.72 3.94 -6.33
C HIS A 4 -0.07 4.99 -5.54
N HIS A 5 -1.24 5.43 -6.04
CA HIS A 5 -2.12 6.34 -5.30
C HIS A 5 -2.73 5.67 -4.08
N GLN A 6 -3.13 4.40 -4.22
CA GLN A 6 -3.73 3.61 -3.14
C GLN A 6 -2.75 3.43 -1.99
N VAL A 7 -1.50 3.07 -2.27
CA VAL A 7 -0.45 2.91 -1.26
C VAL A 7 -0.24 4.22 -0.50
N LYS A 8 -0.08 5.33 -1.22
CA LYS A 8 0.13 6.64 -0.62
C LYS A 8 -1.06 7.08 0.22
N HIS A 9 -2.28 6.88 -0.29
CA HIS A 9 -3.53 7.18 0.42
C HIS A 9 -3.61 6.43 1.75
N VAL A 10 -3.49 5.10 1.72
CA VAL A 10 -3.54 4.24 2.92
C VAL A 10 -2.48 4.67 3.92
N ARG A 11 -1.24 4.88 3.47
CA ARG A 11 -0.16 5.33 4.34
C ARG A 11 -0.50 6.64 5.04
N THR A 12 -1.01 7.64 4.31
CA THR A 12 -1.34 8.95 4.88
C THR A 12 -2.56 8.89 5.79
N THR A 13 -3.58 8.11 5.45
CA THR A 13 -4.79 7.91 6.26
C THR A 13 -4.46 7.28 7.61
N LEU A 14 -3.55 6.30 7.63
CA LEU A 14 -3.07 5.66 8.85
C LEU A 14 -1.94 6.42 9.56
N GLN A 15 -1.55 7.60 9.05
CA GLN A 15 -0.48 8.44 9.59
C GLN A 15 0.87 7.72 9.74
N LEU A 16 1.18 6.81 8.80
CA LEU A 16 2.42 6.04 8.80
C LEU A 16 3.50 6.74 7.97
N SER A 17 4.75 6.60 8.39
CA SER A 17 5.90 6.78 7.51
C SER A 17 5.99 5.63 6.51
N GLN A 18 6.74 5.81 5.41
CA GLN A 18 7.00 4.73 4.45
C GLN A 18 7.68 3.53 5.13
N LYS A 19 8.54 3.78 6.13
CA LYS A 19 9.20 2.72 6.90
C LYS A 19 8.22 1.94 7.77
N GLN A 20 7.31 2.62 8.47
CA GLN A 20 6.30 1.93 9.29
C GLN A 20 5.34 1.09 8.44
N LEU A 21 4.92 1.59 7.27
CA LEU A 21 4.11 0.79 6.34
C LEU A 21 4.91 -0.41 5.80
N ALA A 22 6.20 -0.23 5.51
CA ALA A 22 7.06 -1.32 5.07
C ALA A 22 7.17 -2.42 6.15
N ASP A 23 7.33 -2.02 7.41
CA ASP A 23 7.38 -2.94 8.55
C ASP A 23 6.07 -3.68 8.74
N ALA A 24 4.94 -2.99 8.61
CA ALA A 24 3.61 -3.60 8.71
C ALA A 24 3.31 -4.61 7.60
N LEU A 25 3.89 -4.41 6.40
CA LEU A 25 3.73 -5.30 5.25
C LEU A 25 4.87 -6.32 5.10
N HIS A 26 5.82 -6.34 6.05
CA HIS A 26 7.02 -7.18 6.01
C HIS A 26 7.82 -7.05 4.69
N VAL A 27 7.93 -5.84 4.16
CA VAL A 27 8.73 -5.51 2.98
C VAL A 27 9.80 -4.47 3.29
N SER A 28 10.74 -4.27 2.36
CA SER A 28 11.74 -3.21 2.52
C SER A 28 11.13 -1.81 2.36
N PHE A 29 11.72 -0.80 3.02
CA PHE A 29 11.39 0.60 2.77
C PHE A 29 11.45 0.96 1.27
N ALA A 30 12.47 0.44 0.56
CA ALA A 30 12.64 0.68 -0.86
C ALA A 30 11.49 0.09 -1.70
N THR A 31 10.82 -0.96 -1.22
CA THR A 31 9.63 -1.53 -1.86
C THR A 31 8.47 -0.53 -1.82
N ILE A 32 8.14 0.00 -0.63
CA ILE A 32 7.08 1.02 -0.48
C ILE A 32 7.42 2.28 -1.27
N ASN A 33 8.68 2.74 -1.20
CA ASN A 33 9.14 3.90 -1.96
C ASN A 33 8.93 3.72 -3.47
N ARG A 34 9.27 2.54 -4.01
CA ARG A 34 9.06 2.23 -5.44
C ARG A 34 7.59 2.15 -5.81
N TRP A 35 6.74 1.57 -4.95
CA TRP A 35 5.29 1.51 -5.18
C TRP A 35 4.69 2.92 -5.20
N GLU A 36 4.95 3.76 -4.20
CA GLU A 36 4.38 5.12 -4.13
C GLU A 36 4.84 6.04 -5.28
N ASN A 37 6.02 5.79 -5.84
CA ASN A 37 6.59 6.56 -6.96
C ASN A 37 6.36 5.91 -8.33
N ALA A 38 5.45 4.93 -8.42
CA ALA A 38 5.11 4.21 -9.66
C ALA A 38 6.33 3.60 -10.39
N LYS A 39 7.41 3.28 -9.67
CA LYS A 39 8.65 2.73 -10.25
C LYS A 39 8.53 1.24 -10.56
N VAL A 40 7.70 0.53 -9.80
CA VAL A 40 7.46 -0.91 -9.95
C VAL A 40 6.01 -1.20 -9.59
N LEU A 41 5.34 -2.00 -10.42
CA LEU A 41 4.06 -2.62 -10.08
C LEU A 41 4.30 -3.84 -9.18
N PRO A 42 3.58 -3.99 -8.06
CA PRO A 42 3.74 -5.15 -7.20
C PRO A 42 3.24 -6.42 -7.90
N SER A 43 3.81 -7.56 -7.50
CA SER A 43 3.26 -8.86 -7.87
C SER A 43 1.84 -9.04 -7.32
N PRO A 44 1.02 -9.94 -7.89
CA PRO A 44 -0.32 -10.23 -7.37
C PRO A 44 -0.33 -10.60 -5.88
N LEU A 45 0.68 -11.34 -5.42
CA LEU A 45 0.84 -11.68 -4.00
C LEU A 45 1.08 -10.44 -3.14
N ALA A 46 1.95 -9.52 -3.58
CA ALA A 46 2.24 -8.30 -2.85
C ALA A 46 1.03 -7.34 -2.84
N GLN A 47 0.26 -7.28 -3.92
CA GLN A 47 -1.01 -6.55 -3.95
C GLN A 47 -2.00 -7.15 -2.94
N ARG A 48 -2.11 -8.49 -2.89
CA ARG A 48 -2.99 -9.15 -1.92
C ARG A 48 -2.58 -8.85 -0.49
N MET A 49 -1.29 -8.94 -0.14
CA MET A 49 -0.82 -8.58 1.22
C MET A 49 -1.14 -7.13 1.58
N PHE A 50 -1.01 -6.21 0.61
CA PHE A 50 -1.38 -4.81 0.82
C PHE A 50 -2.89 -4.66 1.10
N TYR A 51 -3.76 -5.32 0.32
CA TYR A 51 -5.20 -5.23 0.53
C TYR A 51 -5.65 -5.93 1.82
N ASP A 52 -5.08 -7.07 2.19
CA ASP A 52 -5.35 -7.73 3.47
C ASP A 52 -4.99 -6.83 4.67
N PHE A 53 -3.86 -6.11 4.58
CA PHE A 53 -3.49 -5.09 5.55
C PHE A 53 -4.49 -3.93 5.59
N CYS A 54 -4.98 -3.48 4.44
CA CYS A 54 -5.99 -2.41 4.38
C CYS A 54 -7.30 -2.84 5.05
N GLU A 55 -7.79 -4.05 4.74
CA GLU A 55 -9.02 -4.61 5.33
C GLU A 55 -8.90 -4.75 6.85
N SER A 56 -7.74 -5.19 7.34
CA SER A 56 -7.42 -5.27 8.78
C SER A 56 -7.42 -3.91 9.48
N ASN A 57 -7.29 -2.82 8.72
CA ASN A 57 -7.38 -1.43 9.20
C ASN A 57 -8.71 -0.76 8.80
N PHE A 58 -9.75 -1.55 8.48
CA PHE A 58 -11.08 -1.08 8.08
C PHE A 58 -11.12 -0.20 6.81
N ILE A 59 -10.11 -0.34 5.95
CA ILE A 59 -10.06 0.32 4.64
C ILE A 59 -10.45 -0.70 3.56
N GLN A 60 -11.60 -0.49 2.93
CA GLN A 60 -12.14 -1.45 1.95
C GLN A 60 -11.43 -1.37 0.60
N GLU A 61 -11.04 -2.52 0.04
CA GLU A 61 -10.40 -2.61 -1.28
C GLU A 61 -11.26 -1.99 -2.39
N ALA A 62 -12.59 -2.17 -2.34
CA ALA A 62 -13.51 -1.61 -3.33
C ALA A 62 -13.42 -0.07 -3.41
N PHE A 63 -13.24 0.59 -2.27
CA PHE A 63 -13.01 2.04 -2.21
C PHE A 63 -11.65 2.40 -2.82
N LEU A 64 -10.60 1.66 -2.46
CA LEU A 64 -9.25 1.89 -3.00
C LEU A 64 -9.18 1.74 -4.52
N LYS A 65 -9.98 0.86 -5.12
CA LYS A 65 -10.02 0.68 -6.58
C LYS A 65 -10.66 1.85 -7.33
N GLN A 66 -11.40 2.72 -6.63
CA GLN A 66 -11.90 4.00 -7.13
C GLN A 66 -10.88 5.14 -6.95
N LEU A 67 -9.85 4.89 -6.11
CA LEU A 67 -8.58 5.58 -5.79
C LEU A 67 -7.50 5.76 -6.83
#